data_AF-A0A922YUW1-F1
#
_entry.id   AF-A0A922YUW1-F1
#
_cell.length_a   1.000
_cell.length_b   1.000
_cell.length_c   1.000
_cell.angle_alpha   90.00
_cell.angle_beta   90.00
_cell.angle_gamma   90.00
#
_symmetry.space_group_name_H-M   'P 1'
#
loop_
_entity.id
_entity.type
_entity.pdbx_description
1 polymer ?
#
loop_
_entity_poly.entity_id
_entity_poly.type
_entity_poly.pdbx_seq_one_letter_code
_entity_poly.pdbx_strand_id
1 'polypeptide(L)'
;MDSLTQIALGSAVTVAVMGRRTAVWKAAAWGAVAGTLPDLDAFIDHGDAILNMVLHRAETHSLFYTTLFAPILAWLVSRIHGEAALFKRWWLALWLTLFTHPLLDAMTVYGTQLLQPFTDRPFGVDSMFIIDPAYTLPLLVGVVAALAFRRAERGLR
;
A
#
# COMPACT_ATOMS: atom_id res chain seq x y z
N MET A 1 8.44 7.26 -1.42
CA MET A 1 7.52 8.33 -0.99
C MET A 1 7.51 8.33 0.52
N ASP A 2 7.05 9.40 1.16
CA ASP A 2 6.98 9.38 2.63
C ASP A 2 5.91 8.40 3.13
N SER A 3 6.13 7.83 4.33
CA SER A 3 5.25 6.80 4.87
C SER A 3 3.83 7.29 5.16
N LEU A 4 3.63 8.59 5.45
CA LEU A 4 2.29 9.13 5.68
C LEU A 4 1.47 9.08 4.39
N THR A 5 2.09 9.41 3.25
CA THR A 5 1.47 9.27 1.93
C THR A 5 1.10 7.82 1.63
N GLN A 6 1.98 6.87 1.89
CA GLN A 6 1.70 5.45 1.61
C GLN A 6 0.59 4.88 2.53
N ILE A 7 0.57 5.28 3.81
CA ILE A 7 -0.53 4.99 4.74
C ILE A 7 -1.85 5.53 4.21
N ALA A 8 -1.86 6.80 3.77
CA ALA A 8 -3.06 7.46 3.28
C ALA A 8 -3.58 6.81 1.99
N LEU A 9 -2.69 6.53 1.03
CA LEU A 9 -3.02 5.87 -0.23
C LEU A 9 -3.57 4.47 0.01
N GLY A 10 -2.87 3.64 0.78
CA GLY A 10 -3.30 2.27 1.06
C GLY A 10 -4.66 2.23 1.78
N SER A 11 -4.86 3.12 2.75
CA SER A 11 -6.15 3.31 3.41
C SER A 11 -7.25 3.68 2.42
N ALA A 12 -7.00 4.67 1.55
CA ALA A 12 -7.98 5.16 0.58
C ALA A 12 -8.36 4.07 -0.44
N VAL A 13 -7.37 3.38 -1.01
CA VAL A 13 -7.57 2.28 -1.96
C VAL A 13 -8.40 1.16 -1.33
N THR A 14 -8.02 0.71 -0.14
CA THR A 14 -8.72 -0.40 0.52
C THR A 14 -10.15 0.00 0.92
N VAL A 15 -10.37 1.22 1.43
CA VAL A 15 -11.71 1.73 1.72
C VAL A 15 -12.57 1.83 0.46
N ALA A 16 -12.00 2.28 -0.67
CA ALA A 16 -12.72 2.39 -1.93
C ALA A 16 -13.15 1.01 -2.47
N VAL A 17 -12.26 0.02 -2.46
CA VAL A 17 -12.53 -1.34 -2.96
C VAL A 17 -13.51 -2.10 -2.05
N MET A 18 -13.32 -2.01 -0.73
CA MET A 18 -14.17 -2.72 0.23
C MET A 18 -15.55 -2.08 0.37
N GLY A 19 -15.67 -0.76 0.19
CA GLY A 19 -16.94 -0.05 0.22
C GLY A 19 -17.68 -0.26 1.55
N ARG A 20 -18.92 -0.76 1.48
CA ARG A 20 -19.77 -1.09 2.65
C ARG A 20 -19.77 -2.59 3.03
N ARG A 21 -18.87 -3.39 2.44
CA ARG A 21 -18.83 -4.85 2.65
C ARG A 21 -18.11 -5.26 3.94
N THR A 22 -17.26 -4.39 4.47
CA THR A 22 -16.64 -4.54 5.80
C THR A 22 -16.73 -3.21 6.55
N ALA A 23 -16.37 -3.21 7.83
CA ALA A 23 -16.29 -1.96 8.59
C ALA A 23 -15.17 -1.07 8.04
N VAL A 24 -15.47 0.21 7.80
CA VAL A 24 -14.53 1.14 7.15
C VAL A 24 -13.21 1.26 7.91
N TRP A 25 -13.24 1.21 9.24
CA TRP A 25 -12.01 1.24 10.03
C TRP A 25 -11.11 0.02 9.79
N LYS A 26 -11.69 -1.18 9.54
CA LYS A 26 -10.91 -2.37 9.19
C LYS A 26 -10.25 -2.20 7.84
N ALA A 27 -11.02 -1.73 6.85
CA ALA A 27 -10.52 -1.45 5.51
C ALA A 27 -9.40 -0.41 5.53
N ALA A 28 -9.59 0.71 6.22
CA ALA A 28 -8.57 1.74 6.37
C ALA A 28 -7.33 1.20 7.10
N ALA A 29 -7.49 0.51 8.22
CA ALA A 29 -6.36 0.00 8.99
C ALA A 29 -5.53 -1.03 8.22
N TRP A 30 -6.16 -1.99 7.54
CA TRP A 30 -5.42 -2.97 6.73
C TRP A 30 -4.81 -2.36 5.48
N GLY A 31 -5.46 -1.33 4.89
CA GLY A 31 -4.87 -0.54 3.82
C GLY A 31 -3.62 0.22 4.28
N ALA A 32 -3.68 0.87 5.45
CA ALA A 32 -2.52 1.53 6.06
C ALA A 32 -1.37 0.55 6.30
N VAL A 33 -1.67 -0.60 6.92
CA VAL A 33 -0.67 -1.65 7.18
C VAL A 33 -0.05 -2.12 5.87
N ALA A 34 -0.86 -2.52 4.89
CA ALA A 34 -0.36 -3.00 3.60
C ALA A 34 0.46 -1.94 2.85
N GLY A 35 0.05 -0.67 2.91
CA GLY A 35 0.81 0.45 2.34
C GLY A 35 2.12 0.74 3.07
N THR A 36 2.36 0.20 4.26
CA THR A 36 3.67 0.33 4.93
C THR A 36 4.57 -0.88 4.73
N LEU A 37 4.02 -2.01 4.28
CA LEU A 37 4.75 -3.28 4.24
C LEU A 37 6.01 -3.26 3.36
N PRO A 38 5.98 -2.70 2.13
CA PRO A 38 7.18 -2.67 1.30
C PRO A 38 8.34 -1.93 1.98
N ASP A 39 8.06 -0.81 2.65
CA ASP A 39 9.07 0.04 3.27
C ASP A 39 9.71 -0.53 4.55
N LEU A 40 9.17 -1.64 5.11
CA LEU A 40 9.70 -2.23 6.34
C LEU A 40 11.10 -2.83 6.17
N ASP A 41 11.57 -3.02 4.94
CA ASP A 41 12.96 -3.37 4.68
C ASP A 41 13.95 -2.24 4.95
N ALA A 42 13.50 -1.01 5.19
CA ALA A 42 14.36 0.08 5.67
C ALA A 42 15.04 -0.24 7.02
N PHE A 43 14.52 -1.22 7.77
CA PHE A 43 15.13 -1.72 9.00
C PHE A 43 16.27 -2.71 8.76
N ILE A 44 16.51 -3.12 7.51
CA ILE A 44 17.60 -4.00 7.13
C ILE A 44 18.79 -3.12 6.72
N ASP A 45 19.87 -3.20 7.51
CA ASP A 45 21.12 -2.52 7.18
C ASP A 45 22.00 -3.43 6.30
N HIS A 46 22.36 -2.91 5.13
CA HIS A 46 23.24 -3.52 4.14
C HIS A 46 24.68 -3.00 4.22
N GLY A 47 24.99 -2.11 5.17
CA GLY A 47 26.35 -1.72 5.54
C GLY A 47 26.84 -0.39 4.95
N ASP A 48 26.14 0.17 3.96
CA ASP A 48 26.36 1.53 3.49
C ASP A 48 25.07 2.22 3.01
N ALA A 49 25.07 3.55 3.03
CA ALA A 49 23.87 4.35 2.76
C ALA A 49 23.36 4.23 1.31
N ILE A 50 24.25 4.02 0.34
CA ILE A 50 23.85 3.86 -1.06
C ILE A 50 23.20 2.49 -1.25
N LEU A 51 23.81 1.44 -0.71
CA LEU A 51 23.26 0.10 -0.80
C LEU A 51 21.94 -0.04 -0.05
N ASN A 52 21.81 0.60 1.12
CA ASN A 52 20.54 0.68 1.85
C ASN A 52 19.45 1.32 0.99
N MET A 53 19.74 2.42 0.30
CA MET A 53 18.77 3.08 -0.57
C MET A 53 18.38 2.21 -1.77
N VAL A 54 19.37 1.57 -2.42
CA VAL A 54 19.14 0.75 -3.62
C VAL A 54 18.33 -0.49 -3.28
N LEU A 55 18.70 -1.21 -2.22
CA LEU A 55 18.06 -2.47 -1.84
C LEU A 55 16.69 -2.27 -1.18
N HIS A 56 16.49 -1.14 -0.48
CA HIS A 56 15.18 -0.73 0.03
C HIS A 56 14.12 -0.60 -1.08
N ARG A 57 14.54 -0.32 -2.33
CA ARG A 57 13.64 -0.18 -3.48
C ARG A 57 13.78 -1.29 -4.51
N ALA A 58 14.30 -2.44 -4.06
CA ALA A 58 14.49 -3.62 -4.87
C ALA A 58 13.33 -4.62 -4.68
N GLU A 59 13.60 -5.74 -4.03
CA GLU A 59 12.74 -6.92 -3.98
C GLU A 59 11.35 -6.65 -3.37
N THR A 60 11.31 -5.92 -2.26
CA THR A 60 10.07 -5.56 -1.54
C THR A 60 9.13 -4.69 -2.35
N HIS A 61 9.69 -3.91 -3.28
CA HIS A 61 8.98 -2.98 -4.16
C HIS A 61 8.72 -3.56 -5.55
N SER A 62 9.13 -4.80 -5.82
CA SER A 62 8.84 -5.41 -7.11
C SER A 62 7.36 -5.77 -7.24
N LEU A 63 6.82 -5.50 -8.43
CA LEU A 63 5.45 -5.82 -8.78
C LEU A 63 5.18 -7.33 -8.77
N PHE A 64 6.22 -8.13 -9.02
CA PHE A 64 6.12 -9.59 -8.98
C PHE A 64 5.93 -10.09 -7.54
N TYR A 65 6.81 -9.71 -6.61
CA TYR A 65 6.74 -10.16 -5.21
C TYR A 65 5.52 -9.61 -4.48
N THR A 66 5.21 -8.33 -4.66
CA THR A 66 3.99 -7.71 -4.10
C THR A 66 2.72 -8.40 -4.61
N THR A 67 2.67 -8.77 -5.90
CA THR A 67 1.54 -9.52 -6.46
C THR A 67 1.43 -10.93 -5.87
N LEU A 68 2.55 -11.63 -5.70
CA LEU A 68 2.57 -12.97 -5.12
C LEU A 68 2.20 -12.97 -3.63
N PHE A 69 2.58 -11.92 -2.91
CA PHE A 69 2.30 -11.78 -1.47
C PHE A 69 0.84 -11.37 -1.18
N ALA A 70 0.21 -10.58 -2.05
CA ALA A 70 -1.15 -10.09 -1.88
C ALA A 70 -2.22 -11.16 -1.51
N PRO A 71 -2.31 -12.34 -2.17
CA PRO A 71 -3.30 -13.36 -1.80
C PRO A 71 -3.05 -13.96 -0.41
N ILE A 72 -1.80 -14.05 0.04
CA ILE A 72 -1.44 -14.55 1.39
C ILE A 72 -1.97 -13.56 2.44
N LEU A 73 -1.70 -12.27 2.23
CA LEU A 73 -2.18 -11.22 3.13
C LEU A 73 -3.72 -11.16 3.15
N ALA A 74 -4.37 -11.24 1.99
CA ALA A 74 -5.83 -11.26 1.89
C ALA A 74 -6.46 -12.47 2.56
N TRP A 75 -5.83 -13.65 2.43
CA TRP A 75 -6.27 -14.84 3.15
C TRP A 75 -6.20 -14.59 4.65
N LEU A 76 -5.06 -14.12 5.18
CA LEU A 76 -4.87 -13.83 6.60
C LEU A 76 -5.93 -12.83 7.11
N VAL A 77 -6.10 -11.70 6.45
CA VAL A 77 -7.05 -10.66 6.82
C VAL A 77 -8.49 -11.18 6.82
N SER A 78 -8.88 -11.90 5.77
CA SER A 78 -10.22 -12.49 5.66
C SER A 78 -10.50 -13.52 6.76
N ARG A 79 -9.48 -14.25 7.22
CA ARG A 79 -9.60 -15.24 8.31
C ARG A 79 -9.67 -14.59 9.68
N ILE A 80 -8.80 -13.60 9.96
CA ILE A 80 -8.80 -12.83 11.22
C ILE A 80 -10.17 -12.19 11.47
N HIS A 81 -10.82 -11.68 10.43
CA HIS A 81 -12.09 -10.97 10.55
C HIS A 81 -13.34 -11.84 10.34
N GLY A 82 -13.18 -13.14 10.06
CA GLY A 82 -14.30 -14.04 9.74
C GLY A 82 -15.00 -13.71 8.41
N GLU A 83 -14.31 -13.02 7.51
CA GLU A 83 -14.82 -12.47 6.24
C GLU A 83 -14.35 -13.31 5.03
N ALA A 84 -14.24 -14.63 5.19
CA ALA A 84 -13.75 -15.53 4.13
C ALA A 84 -14.55 -15.43 2.82
N ALA A 85 -15.85 -15.15 2.89
CA ALA A 85 -16.71 -14.90 1.72
C ALA A 85 -16.28 -13.64 0.92
N LEU A 86 -15.55 -12.71 1.54
CA LEU A 86 -15.02 -11.51 0.92
C LEU A 86 -13.56 -11.66 0.47
N PHE A 87 -12.99 -12.87 0.50
CA PHE A 87 -11.58 -13.11 0.14
C PHE A 87 -11.18 -12.44 -1.19
N LYS A 88 -11.97 -12.59 -2.26
CA LYS A 88 -11.65 -11.98 -3.56
C LYS A 88 -11.60 -10.44 -3.51
N ARG A 89 -12.44 -9.81 -2.67
CA ARG A 89 -12.45 -8.36 -2.49
C ARG A 89 -11.27 -7.90 -1.64
N TRP A 90 -10.97 -8.61 -0.55
CA TRP A 90 -9.76 -8.37 0.25
C TRP A 90 -8.49 -8.54 -0.59
N TRP A 91 -8.45 -9.56 -1.45
CA TRP A 91 -7.36 -9.78 -2.38
C TRP A 91 -7.20 -8.61 -3.34
N LEU A 92 -8.27 -8.18 -4.02
CA LEU A 92 -8.21 -7.02 -4.90
C LEU A 92 -7.77 -5.75 -4.17
N ALA A 93 -8.30 -5.51 -2.96
CA ALA A 93 -8.01 -4.31 -2.18
C ALA A 93 -6.54 -4.24 -1.76
N LEU A 94 -6.01 -5.34 -1.23
CA LEU A 94 -4.63 -5.42 -0.74
C LEU A 94 -3.64 -5.56 -1.90
N TRP A 95 -4.01 -6.23 -2.98
CA TRP A 95 -3.22 -6.26 -4.20
C TRP A 95 -3.06 -4.87 -4.78
N LEU A 96 -4.15 -4.11 -4.95
CA LEU A 96 -4.07 -2.73 -5.44
C LEU A 96 -3.24 -1.84 -4.51
N THR A 97 -3.36 -2.01 -3.19
CA THR A 97 -2.55 -1.27 -2.22
C THR A 97 -1.05 -1.56 -2.38
N LEU A 98 -0.67 -2.85 -2.36
CA LEU A 98 0.72 -3.27 -2.52
C LEU A 98 1.28 -2.95 -3.91
N PHE A 99 0.44 -2.97 -4.95
CA PHE A 99 0.84 -2.68 -6.32
C PHE A 99 1.02 -1.18 -6.57
N THR A 100 0.18 -0.34 -5.96
CA THR A 100 0.25 1.11 -6.15
C THR A 100 1.38 1.75 -5.34
N HIS A 101 1.81 1.15 -4.23
CA HIS A 101 2.94 1.63 -3.43
C HIS A 101 4.23 1.85 -4.25
N PRO A 102 4.83 0.82 -4.89
CA PRO A 102 6.07 0.98 -5.64
C PRO A 102 5.86 1.77 -6.94
N LEU A 103 4.65 1.77 -7.50
CA LEU A 103 4.32 2.66 -8.62
C LEU A 103 4.36 4.12 -8.22
N LEU A 104 3.89 4.45 -7.01
CA LEU A 104 3.99 5.81 -6.49
C LEU A 104 5.46 6.17 -6.22
N ASP A 105 6.26 5.24 -5.72
CA ASP A 105 7.69 5.47 -5.52
C ASP A 105 8.44 5.71 -6.83
N ALA A 106 8.06 5.02 -7.90
CA ALA A 106 8.61 5.24 -9.23
C ALA A 106 8.27 6.61 -9.82
N MET A 107 7.37 7.39 -9.21
CA MET A 107 7.10 8.76 -9.61
C MET A 107 8.09 9.76 -9.00
N THR A 108 8.95 9.31 -8.08
CA THR A 108 10.01 10.10 -7.46
C THR A 108 11.36 9.89 -8.16
N VAL A 109 12.32 10.77 -7.88
CA VAL A 109 13.66 10.78 -8.49
C VAL A 109 14.58 9.62 -8.07
N TYR A 110 14.23 8.87 -7.03
CA TYR A 110 15.12 7.86 -6.44
C TYR A 110 15.16 6.54 -7.23
N GLY A 111 14.23 6.36 -8.17
CA GLY A 111 14.09 5.11 -8.93
C GLY A 111 13.58 3.95 -8.08
N THR A 112 12.86 3.02 -8.70
CA THR A 112 12.33 1.81 -8.06
C THR A 112 12.51 0.61 -8.99
N GLN A 113 13.03 -0.52 -8.51
CA GLN A 113 13.28 -1.71 -9.34
C GLN A 113 12.01 -2.57 -9.46
N LEU A 114 11.03 -2.07 -10.21
CA LEU A 114 9.69 -2.65 -10.32
C LEU A 114 9.64 -4.09 -10.84
N LEU A 115 10.68 -4.52 -11.58
CA LEU A 115 10.68 -5.76 -12.35
C LEU A 115 11.61 -6.85 -11.79
N GLN A 116 12.04 -6.77 -10.53
CA GLN A 116 12.70 -7.92 -9.90
C GLN A 116 11.78 -9.16 -9.92
N PRO A 117 12.30 -10.39 -10.10
CA PRO A 117 13.70 -10.77 -10.26
C PRO A 117 14.19 -10.77 -11.73
N PHE A 118 13.45 -10.18 -12.66
CA PHE A 118 13.75 -10.25 -14.09
C PHE A 118 14.79 -9.21 -14.52
N THR A 119 14.81 -8.05 -13.87
CA THR A 119 15.82 -7.01 -14.11
C THR A 119 15.94 -6.05 -12.93
N ASP A 120 17.19 -5.64 -12.66
CA ASP A 120 17.55 -4.66 -11.62
C ASP A 120 17.38 -3.20 -12.09
N ARG A 121 16.78 -2.97 -13.27
CA ARG A 121 16.65 -1.63 -13.84
C ARG A 121 15.75 -0.76 -12.93
N PRO A 122 16.25 0.39 -12.42
CA PRO A 122 15.41 1.33 -11.69
C PRO A 122 14.54 2.14 -12.66
N PHE A 123 13.29 2.37 -12.26
CA PHE A 123 12.32 3.21 -12.96
C PHE A 123 12.00 4.45 -12.13
N GLY A 124 12.16 5.63 -12.71
CA GLY A 124 11.86 6.94 -12.11
C GLY A 124 11.25 7.87 -13.15
N VAL A 125 10.15 8.54 -12.83
CA VAL A 125 9.46 9.51 -13.70
C VAL A 125 9.76 10.95 -13.27
N ASP A 126 10.26 11.14 -12.06
CA ASP A 126 10.71 12.43 -11.51
C ASP A 126 9.60 13.51 -11.49
N SER A 127 8.34 13.09 -11.34
CA SER A 127 7.15 13.95 -11.41
C SER A 127 6.60 14.37 -10.04
N MET A 128 6.95 13.65 -8.97
CA MET A 128 6.47 13.92 -7.61
C MET A 128 7.61 14.00 -6.59
N PHE A 129 7.42 14.85 -5.58
CA PHE A 129 8.31 14.94 -4.43
C PHE A 129 8.11 13.76 -3.47
N ILE A 130 9.08 13.48 -2.61
CA ILE A 130 8.92 12.45 -1.55
C ILE A 130 7.77 12.80 -0.62
N ILE A 131 7.70 14.08 -0.23
CA ILE A 131 6.64 14.67 0.58
C ILE A 131 5.91 15.66 -0.34
N ASP A 132 4.70 15.30 -0.77
CA ASP A 132 3.89 16.11 -1.66
C ASP A 132 2.51 16.40 -1.03
N PRO A 133 2.35 17.53 -0.32
CA PRO A 133 1.09 17.88 0.33
C PRO A 133 -0.11 17.97 -0.64
N ALA A 134 0.12 18.30 -1.92
CA ALA A 134 -0.95 18.36 -2.91
C ALA A 134 -1.50 16.97 -3.25
N TYR A 135 -0.68 15.93 -3.10
CA TYR A 135 -1.09 14.54 -3.21
C TYR A 135 -1.61 13.97 -1.88
N THR A 136 -0.90 14.20 -0.78
CA THR A 136 -1.18 13.58 0.53
C THR A 136 -2.43 14.14 1.21
N LEU A 137 -2.64 15.47 1.19
CA LEU A 137 -3.74 16.09 1.93
C LEU A 137 -5.13 15.67 1.42
N PRO A 138 -5.42 15.64 0.10
CA PRO A 138 -6.71 15.16 -0.38
C PRO A 138 -6.99 13.71 0.03
N LEU A 139 -5.99 12.83 -0.01
CA LEU A 139 -6.12 11.44 0.44
C LEU A 139 -6.45 11.36 1.93
N LEU A 140 -5.72 12.09 2.77
CA LEU A 140 -5.97 12.14 4.22
C LEU A 140 -7.36 12.66 4.54
N VAL A 141 -7.78 13.77 3.91
CA VAL A 141 -9.12 14.34 4.09
C VAL A 141 -10.19 13.31 3.69
N GLY A 142 -10.01 12.62 2.55
CA GLY A 142 -10.92 11.59 2.09
C GLY A 142 -11.03 10.40 3.06
N VAL A 143 -9.90 9.89 3.57
CA VAL A 143 -9.87 8.79 4.54
C VAL A 143 -10.52 9.19 5.86
N VAL A 144 -10.19 10.37 6.38
CA VAL A 144 -10.78 10.90 7.63
C VAL A 144 -12.28 11.11 7.46
N ALA A 145 -12.72 11.71 6.36
CA ALA A 145 -14.13 11.87 6.05
C ALA A 145 -14.85 10.51 5.97
N ALA A 146 -14.25 9.52 5.29
CA ALA A 146 -14.82 8.19 5.20
C ALA A 146 -14.98 7.53 6.58
N LEU A 147 -13.97 7.66 7.46
CA LEU A 147 -14.01 7.14 8.83
C LEU A 147 -15.04 7.88 9.70
N ALA A 148 -15.16 9.19 9.57
CA ALA A 148 -16.10 10.00 10.33
C ALA A 148 -17.55 9.76 9.91
N PHE A 149 -17.85 9.79 8.60
CA PHE A 149 -19.21 9.71 8.09
C PHE A 149 -19.78 8.29 8.05
N ARG A 150 -18.93 7.26 7.87
CA ARG A 150 -19.40 5.86 7.79
C ARG A 150 -19.39 5.12 9.12
N ARG A 151 -19.03 5.78 10.23
CA ARG A 151 -19.22 5.24 11.58
C ARG A 151 -20.70 5.06 11.94
N ALA A 152 -21.60 5.73 11.22
CA ALA A 152 -23.05 5.70 11.42
C ALA A 152 -23.76 4.47 10.79
N GLU A 153 -23.19 3.83 9.78
CA GLU A 153 -23.82 2.69 9.10
C GLU A 153 -23.04 1.40 9.36
N ARG A 154 -23.63 0.49 10.16
CA ARG A 154 -23.14 -0.88 10.27
C ARG A 154 -23.17 -1.51 8.87
N GLY A 155 -22.03 -2.03 8.42
CA GLY A 155 -21.89 -2.68 7.11
C GLY A 155 -23.00 -3.71 6.88
N LEU A 156 -23.40 -3.87 5.61
CA LEU A 156 -24.43 -4.84 5.21
C LEU A 156 -23.90 -6.23 5.59
N ARG A 157 -24.51 -6.83 6.62
CA ARG A 157 -24.25 -8.22 7.02
C ARG A 157 -24.78 -9.18 5.97
#